data_AF-E1JTP8-F1
#
_entry.id   AF-E1JTP8-F1
#
_cell.length_a   1.000
_cell.length_b   1.000
_cell.length_c   1.000
_cell.angle_alpha   90.00
_cell.angle_beta   90.00
_cell.angle_gamma   90.00
#
_symmetry.space_group_name_H-M   'P 1'
#
loop_
_entity.id
_entity.type
_entity.pdbx_description
1 polymer ?
#
loop_
_entity_poly.entity_id
_entity_poly.type
_entity_poly.pdbx_seq_one_letter_code
_entity_poly.pdbx_strand_id
1 'polypeptide(L)'
;MSLTDTDRSLIYDMSLQLLQQDILTRTLFQGGIVGQMLRNMMVEQSSSYQRTNPYDEAITGTLRSDAAAVKQNSRNVSEASSMMGVAKEGVAGIQTSLADMKQILDDINSGLLSGSDPIVQQNYLNLKNQILGYVSNTEYNGIYMLDSSKWGTEQIDSGGNVYIQAFKNGGFDVNFYDASSLDFASLDETALGNQSGRDAQNALLDSLSSSIDSMHDMYDKRETSYATQATQLDAQSSLLTQAAETRRQKPAQSLESLLLDWVAQTTGSLLNTSS
;
A
#
# COMPACT_ATOMS: atom_id res chain seq x y z
N MET A 1 68.97 -66.52 -17.58
CA MET A 1 67.78 -67.20 -17.02
C MET A 1 66.65 -67.02 -18.01
N SER A 2 66.35 -68.04 -18.81
CA SER A 2 65.21 -68.04 -19.72
C SER A 2 63.95 -68.31 -18.90
N LEU A 3 62.94 -67.44 -19.04
CA LEU A 3 61.59 -67.68 -18.52
C LEU A 3 61.14 -69.08 -18.95
N THR A 4 60.62 -69.86 -18.01
CA THR A 4 60.09 -71.19 -18.33
C THR A 4 58.86 -71.04 -19.24
N ASP A 5 58.60 -72.00 -20.12
CA ASP A 5 57.50 -71.89 -21.10
C ASP A 5 56.12 -71.69 -20.42
N THR A 6 55.99 -72.12 -19.16
CA THR A 6 54.81 -71.91 -18.32
C THR A 6 54.66 -70.47 -17.82
N ASP A 7 55.77 -69.80 -17.48
CA ASP A 7 55.74 -68.38 -17.11
C ASP A 7 55.41 -67.51 -18.33
N ARG A 8 55.88 -67.91 -19.53
CA ARG A 8 55.55 -67.23 -20.78
C ARG A 8 54.09 -67.37 -21.15
N SER A 9 53.47 -68.54 -20.97
CA SER A 9 52.04 -68.71 -21.23
C SER A 9 51.20 -67.93 -20.22
N LEU A 10 51.59 -67.90 -18.94
CA LEU A 10 50.89 -67.14 -17.91
C LEU A 10 50.93 -65.63 -18.19
N ILE A 11 52.09 -65.08 -18.55
CA ILE A 11 52.23 -63.67 -18.92
C ILE A 11 51.40 -63.36 -20.16
N TYR A 12 51.38 -64.26 -21.14
CA TYR A 12 50.58 -64.08 -22.36
C TYR A 12 49.08 -64.06 -22.05
N ASP A 13 48.58 -65.02 -21.27
CA ASP A 13 47.17 -65.10 -20.89
C ASP A 13 46.73 -63.91 -20.03
N MET A 14 47.55 -63.48 -19.05
CA MET A 14 47.29 -62.28 -18.27
C MET A 14 47.27 -61.02 -19.15
N SER A 15 48.20 -60.91 -20.10
CA SER A 15 48.25 -59.78 -21.02
C SER A 15 47.03 -59.75 -21.94
N LEU A 16 46.55 -60.92 -22.38
CA LEU A 16 45.37 -61.05 -23.22
C LEU A 16 44.10 -60.71 -22.43
N GLN A 17 44.03 -61.12 -21.17
CA GLN A 17 42.91 -60.81 -20.29
C GLN A 17 42.84 -59.32 -19.94
N LEU A 18 43.99 -58.67 -19.69
CA LEU A 18 44.06 -57.22 -19.49
C LEU A 18 43.71 -56.45 -20.77
N LEU A 19 44.15 -56.92 -21.93
CA LEU A 19 43.78 -56.33 -23.22
C LEU A 19 42.28 -56.48 -23.50
N GLN A 20 41.69 -57.63 -23.19
CA GLN A 20 40.24 -57.85 -23.31
C GLN A 20 39.44 -56.97 -22.35
N GLN A 21 39.91 -56.79 -21.10
CA GLN A 21 39.29 -55.86 -20.17
C GLN A 21 39.41 -54.41 -20.64
N ASP A 22 40.57 -53.99 -21.17
CA ASP A 22 40.76 -52.63 -21.69
C ASP A 22 39.89 -52.37 -22.93
N ILE A 23 39.79 -53.35 -23.85
CA ILE A 23 38.91 -53.27 -25.02
C ILE A 23 37.44 -53.20 -24.60
N LEU A 24 37.00 -54.01 -23.63
CA LEU A 24 35.62 -53.97 -23.11
C LEU A 24 35.33 -52.65 -22.40
N THR A 25 36.25 -52.15 -21.58
CA THR A 25 36.09 -50.87 -20.87
C THR A 25 36.04 -49.72 -21.88
N ARG A 26 36.90 -49.72 -22.89
CA ARG A 26 36.95 -48.67 -23.91
C ARG A 26 35.76 -48.73 -24.87
N THR A 27 35.31 -49.91 -25.26
CA THR A 27 34.10 -50.05 -26.10
C THR A 27 32.83 -49.69 -25.34
N LEU A 28 32.69 -50.07 -24.08
CA LEU A 28 31.50 -49.77 -23.27
C LEU A 28 31.42 -48.31 -22.82
N PHE A 29 32.54 -47.69 -22.43
CA PHE A 29 32.56 -46.31 -21.92
C PHE A 29 32.85 -45.24 -22.98
N GLN A 30 33.70 -45.52 -23.98
CA GLN A 30 34.07 -44.52 -24.97
C GLN A 30 33.17 -44.52 -26.22
N GLY A 31 32.65 -45.67 -26.65
CA GLY A 31 31.82 -45.81 -27.86
C GLY A 31 30.40 -46.35 -27.64
N GLY A 32 30.10 -46.93 -26.48
CA GLY A 32 28.80 -47.51 -26.17
C GLY A 32 27.73 -46.47 -25.85
N ILE A 33 26.48 -46.78 -26.21
CA ILE A 33 25.28 -45.96 -25.91
C ILE A 33 25.21 -45.62 -24.41
N VAL A 34 25.64 -46.52 -23.53
CA VAL A 34 25.65 -46.31 -22.08
C VAL A 34 26.71 -45.28 -21.65
N GLY A 35 27.92 -45.33 -22.22
CA GLY A 35 28.96 -44.34 -21.96
C GLY A 35 28.63 -42.96 -22.55
N GLN A 36 27.95 -42.91 -23.69
CA GLN A 36 27.38 -41.67 -24.25
C GLN A 36 26.19 -41.16 -23.42
N MET A 37 25.31 -42.04 -22.94
CA MET A 37 24.19 -41.66 -22.05
C MET A 37 24.69 -41.15 -20.71
N LEU A 38 25.72 -41.76 -20.11
CA LEU A 38 26.30 -41.27 -18.86
C LEU A 38 27.05 -39.95 -19.07
N ARG A 39 27.76 -39.78 -20.19
CA ARG A 39 28.36 -38.48 -20.55
C ARG A 39 27.31 -37.42 -20.84
N ASN A 40 26.25 -37.74 -21.57
CA ASN A 40 25.15 -36.82 -21.81
C ASN A 40 24.43 -36.49 -20.49
N MET A 41 24.22 -37.45 -19.60
CA MET A 41 23.60 -37.19 -18.28
C MET A 41 24.50 -36.39 -17.34
N MET A 42 25.83 -36.44 -17.52
CA MET A 42 26.81 -35.70 -16.71
C MET A 42 27.20 -34.34 -17.32
N VAL A 43 27.09 -34.17 -18.65
CA VAL A 43 27.45 -32.96 -19.40
C VAL A 43 26.23 -32.14 -19.82
N GLU A 44 25.07 -32.75 -20.05
CA GLU A 44 23.78 -32.09 -19.90
C GLU A 44 23.56 -31.90 -18.40
N GLN A 45 24.32 -30.96 -17.83
CA GLN A 45 23.95 -30.19 -16.65
C GLN A 45 22.46 -30.02 -16.71
N SER A 46 21.75 -30.78 -15.86
CA SER A 46 20.31 -30.87 -15.77
C SER A 46 19.67 -29.66 -16.42
N SER A 47 19.40 -29.76 -17.73
CA SER A 47 18.36 -28.95 -18.30
C SER A 47 17.17 -29.60 -17.63
N SER A 48 16.86 -29.08 -16.44
CA SER A 48 15.52 -29.11 -15.95
C SER A 48 14.75 -28.55 -17.14
N TYR A 49 14.26 -29.45 -17.99
CA TYR A 49 12.88 -29.37 -18.36
C TYR A 49 12.19 -29.13 -17.02
N GLN A 50 12.08 -27.84 -16.67
CA GLN A 50 10.92 -27.33 -15.98
C GLN A 50 9.80 -27.82 -16.89
N ARG A 51 9.39 -29.08 -16.69
CA ARG A 51 8.00 -29.44 -16.76
C ARG A 51 7.40 -28.57 -15.67
N THR A 52 7.23 -27.29 -15.98
CA THR A 52 6.29 -26.41 -15.32
C THR A 52 5.02 -27.22 -15.41
N ASN A 53 4.70 -27.88 -14.30
CA ASN A 53 3.43 -28.54 -14.16
C ASN A 53 2.40 -27.48 -14.56
N PRO A 54 1.51 -27.71 -15.54
CA PRO A 54 0.57 -26.69 -15.98
C PRO A 54 -0.26 -26.15 -14.81
N TYR A 55 -0.41 -26.93 -13.73
CA TYR A 55 -0.97 -26.50 -12.46
C TYR A 55 -0.07 -25.51 -11.70
N ASP A 56 1.25 -25.72 -11.63
CA ASP A 56 2.17 -24.80 -10.94
C ASP A 56 2.35 -23.48 -11.71
N GLU A 57 2.37 -23.52 -13.04
CA GLU A 57 2.38 -22.32 -13.87
C GLU A 57 1.06 -21.55 -13.77
N ALA A 58 -0.08 -22.25 -13.78
CA ALA A 58 -1.38 -21.63 -13.56
C ALA A 58 -1.48 -20.98 -12.18
N ILE A 59 -1.04 -21.68 -11.12
CA ILE A 59 -1.02 -21.16 -9.75
C ILE A 59 -0.09 -19.95 -9.63
N THR A 60 1.11 -20.02 -10.22
CA THR A 60 2.06 -18.90 -10.21
C THR A 60 1.52 -17.71 -11.00
N GLY A 61 0.85 -17.96 -12.12
CA GLY A 61 0.14 -16.94 -12.91
C GLY A 61 -0.99 -16.28 -12.12
N THR A 62 -1.81 -17.06 -11.42
CA THR A 62 -2.85 -16.55 -10.52
C THR A 62 -2.26 -15.70 -9.39
N LEU A 63 -1.21 -16.19 -8.70
CA LEU A 63 -0.55 -15.42 -7.63
C LEU A 63 0.04 -14.10 -8.12
N ARG A 64 0.61 -14.05 -9.33
CA ARG A 64 1.10 -12.81 -9.94
C ARG A 64 -0.03 -11.86 -10.31
N SER A 65 -1.12 -12.39 -10.84
CA SER A 65 -2.32 -11.61 -11.15
C SER A 65 -2.93 -11.00 -9.88
N ASP A 66 -3.01 -11.80 -8.82
CA ASP A 66 -3.54 -11.36 -7.52
C ASP A 66 -2.60 -10.33 -6.87
N ALA A 67 -1.28 -10.55 -6.94
CA ALA A 67 -0.30 -9.57 -6.47
C ALA A 67 -0.45 -8.22 -7.19
N ALA A 68 -0.63 -8.24 -8.52
CA ALA A 68 -0.83 -7.02 -9.30
C ALA A 68 -2.17 -6.33 -8.95
N ALA A 69 -3.24 -7.11 -8.76
CA ALA A 69 -4.53 -6.58 -8.33
C ALA A 69 -4.44 -5.93 -6.93
N VAL A 70 -3.85 -6.62 -5.96
CA VAL A 70 -3.65 -6.10 -4.59
C VAL A 70 -2.77 -4.83 -4.61
N LYS A 71 -1.75 -4.78 -5.49
CA LYS A 71 -0.93 -3.57 -5.66
C LYS A 71 -1.73 -2.39 -6.19
N GLN A 72 -2.63 -2.62 -7.14
CA GLN A 72 -3.52 -1.57 -7.63
C GLN A 72 -4.48 -1.11 -6.53
N ASN A 73 -5.00 -2.04 -5.74
CA ASN A 73 -5.88 -1.72 -4.61
C ASN A 73 -5.16 -0.85 -3.57
N SER A 74 -3.90 -1.17 -3.25
CA SER A 74 -3.05 -0.33 -2.38
C SER A 74 -2.93 1.10 -2.90
N ARG A 75 -2.71 1.30 -4.21
CA ARG A 75 -2.66 2.63 -4.83
C ARG A 75 -3.98 3.37 -4.72
N ASN A 76 -5.09 2.69 -4.98
CA ASN A 76 -6.42 3.29 -4.92
C ASN A 76 -6.79 3.68 -3.46
N VAL A 77 -6.44 2.86 -2.47
CA VAL A 77 -6.58 3.21 -1.04
C VAL A 77 -5.66 4.37 -0.64
N SER A 78 -4.45 4.43 -1.19
CA SER A 78 -3.53 5.55 -0.98
C SER A 78 -4.06 6.85 -1.59
N GLU A 79 -4.77 6.78 -2.71
CA GLU A 79 -5.48 7.94 -3.28
C GLU A 79 -6.62 8.39 -2.34
N ALA A 80 -7.43 7.46 -1.82
CA ALA A 80 -8.44 7.78 -0.81
C ALA A 80 -7.84 8.47 0.42
N SER A 81 -6.68 8.01 0.89
CA SER A 81 -5.93 8.67 1.97
C SER A 81 -5.53 10.09 1.60
N SER A 82 -5.09 10.31 0.37
CA SER A 82 -4.66 11.63 -0.11
C SER A 82 -5.85 12.59 -0.21
N MET A 83 -7.01 12.11 -0.67
CA MET A 83 -8.25 12.89 -0.69
C MET A 83 -8.67 13.31 0.73
N MET A 84 -8.58 12.39 1.70
CA MET A 84 -8.85 12.68 3.11
C MET A 84 -7.86 13.72 3.68
N GLY A 85 -6.57 13.63 3.31
CA GLY A 85 -5.56 14.61 3.71
C GLY A 85 -5.86 16.02 3.19
N VAL A 86 -6.28 16.17 1.94
CA VAL A 86 -6.69 17.47 1.38
C VAL A 86 -7.93 18.02 2.08
N ALA A 87 -8.94 17.17 2.33
CA ALA A 87 -10.13 17.58 3.07
C ALA A 87 -9.80 18.03 4.50
N LYS A 88 -8.92 17.28 5.19
CA LYS A 88 -8.40 17.63 6.52
C LYS A 88 -7.69 18.97 6.52
N GLU A 89 -6.81 19.23 5.56
CA GLU A 89 -6.10 20.51 5.46
C GLU A 89 -7.06 21.69 5.24
N GLY A 90 -8.06 21.52 4.38
CA GLY A 90 -9.13 22.51 4.20
C GLY A 90 -9.89 22.81 5.50
N VAL A 91 -10.28 21.77 6.24
CA VAL A 91 -10.97 21.90 7.53
C VAL A 91 -10.06 22.49 8.62
N ALA A 92 -8.77 22.16 8.65
CA ALA A 92 -7.79 22.75 9.56
C ALA A 92 -7.61 24.26 9.31
N GLY A 93 -7.66 24.69 8.04
CA GLY A 93 -7.72 26.11 7.67
C GLY A 93 -8.95 26.80 8.25
N ILE A 94 -10.12 26.18 8.13
CA ILE A 94 -11.37 26.68 8.73
C ILE A 94 -11.26 26.76 10.26
N GLN A 95 -10.73 25.71 10.91
CA GLN A 95 -10.56 25.65 12.36
C GLN A 95 -9.67 26.80 12.87
N THR A 96 -8.57 27.07 12.16
CA THR A 96 -7.66 28.18 12.49
C THR A 96 -8.37 29.51 12.36
N SER A 97 -9.09 29.75 11.27
CA SER A 97 -9.85 31.00 11.09
C SER A 97 -10.96 31.18 12.13
N LEU A 98 -11.66 30.12 12.53
CA LEU A 98 -12.66 30.17 13.60
C LEU A 98 -12.02 30.48 14.96
N ALA A 99 -10.85 29.92 15.25
CA ALA A 99 -10.10 30.23 16.47
C ALA A 99 -9.66 31.70 16.50
N ASP A 100 -9.18 32.24 15.38
CA ASP A 100 -8.82 33.66 15.25
C ASP A 100 -10.04 34.58 15.43
N MET A 101 -11.21 34.19 14.90
CA MET A 101 -12.47 34.93 15.11
C MET A 101 -12.89 34.93 16.57
N LYS A 102 -12.69 33.82 17.28
CA LYS A 102 -12.95 33.73 18.73
C LYS A 102 -11.96 34.60 19.52
N GLN A 103 -10.69 34.61 19.15
CA GLN A 103 -9.69 35.48 19.76
C GLN A 103 -10.07 36.96 19.61
N ILE A 104 -10.56 37.38 18.43
CA ILE A 104 -11.06 38.75 18.23
C ILE A 104 -12.20 39.06 19.22
N LEU A 105 -13.14 38.14 19.44
CA LEU A 105 -14.22 38.34 20.41
C LEU A 105 -13.70 38.47 21.85
N ASP A 106 -12.74 37.63 22.23
CA ASP A 106 -12.12 37.67 23.56
C ASP A 106 -11.33 38.97 23.79
N ASP A 107 -10.64 39.46 22.77
CA ASP A 107 -9.92 40.74 22.79
C ASP A 107 -10.88 41.93 22.89
N ILE A 108 -12.06 41.85 22.26
CA ILE A 108 -13.11 42.87 22.43
C ILE A 108 -13.70 42.81 23.84
N ASN A 109 -13.99 41.62 24.35
CA ASN A 109 -14.58 41.43 25.69
C ASN A 109 -13.63 41.83 26.83
N SER A 110 -12.31 41.66 26.63
CA SER A 110 -11.27 42.12 27.55
C SER A 110 -10.96 43.62 27.43
N GLY A 111 -11.51 44.30 26.42
CA GLY A 111 -11.32 45.72 26.17
C GLY A 111 -10.00 46.08 25.48
N LEU A 112 -9.26 45.09 24.96
CA LEU A 112 -8.06 45.31 24.14
C LEU A 112 -8.40 45.84 22.75
N LEU A 113 -9.54 45.42 22.21
CA LEU A 113 -10.09 45.86 20.93
C LEU A 113 -11.47 46.49 21.10
N SER A 114 -11.85 47.33 20.15
CA SER A 114 -13.22 47.87 20.06
C SER A 114 -13.99 47.15 18.97
N GLY A 115 -15.11 46.51 19.31
CA GLY A 115 -15.98 45.84 18.33
C GLY A 115 -16.70 46.80 17.37
N SER A 116 -16.62 48.12 17.62
CA SER A 116 -17.10 49.17 16.71
C SER A 116 -15.98 49.74 15.84
N ASP A 117 -14.73 49.27 15.98
CA ASP A 117 -13.63 49.68 15.12
C ASP A 117 -13.80 49.04 13.73
N PRO A 118 -13.86 49.83 12.64
CA PRO A 118 -13.96 49.31 11.29
C PRO A 118 -12.85 48.33 10.91
N ILE A 119 -11.64 48.47 11.46
CA ILE A 119 -10.52 47.56 11.20
C ILE A 119 -10.79 46.18 11.79
N VAL A 120 -11.32 46.13 13.02
CA VAL A 120 -11.65 44.88 13.71
C VAL A 120 -12.79 44.16 12.98
N GLN A 121 -13.84 44.90 12.59
CA GLN A 121 -14.95 44.36 11.81
C GLN A 121 -14.49 43.82 10.45
N GLN A 122 -13.62 44.55 9.75
CA GLN A 122 -13.06 44.11 8.47
C GLN A 122 -12.20 42.86 8.64
N ASN A 123 -11.40 42.76 9.70
CA ASN A 123 -10.60 41.57 9.98
C ASN A 123 -11.50 40.35 10.23
N TYR A 124 -12.58 40.51 11.00
CA TYR A 124 -13.56 39.46 11.24
C TYR A 124 -14.25 38.99 9.94
N LEU A 125 -14.66 39.94 9.09
CA LEU A 125 -15.22 39.65 7.78
C LEU A 125 -14.21 38.95 6.85
N ASN A 126 -12.93 39.34 6.90
CA ASN A 126 -11.89 38.68 6.12
C ASN A 126 -11.71 37.22 6.54
N LEU A 127 -11.73 36.93 7.85
CA LEU A 127 -11.67 35.54 8.36
C LEU A 127 -12.89 34.73 7.91
N LYS A 128 -14.10 35.30 7.98
CA LYS A 128 -15.31 34.68 7.42
C LYS A 128 -15.14 34.35 5.93
N ASN A 129 -14.63 35.30 5.14
CA ASN A 129 -14.41 35.08 3.71
C ASN A 129 -13.32 34.03 3.44
N GLN A 130 -12.30 33.93 4.29
CA GLN A 130 -11.30 32.87 4.21
C GLN A 130 -11.92 31.50 4.48
N ILE A 131 -12.80 31.38 5.49
CA ILE A 131 -13.56 30.14 5.77
C ILE A 131 -14.38 29.74 4.55
N LEU A 132 -15.16 30.66 3.99
CA LEU A 132 -15.95 30.40 2.78
C LEU A 132 -15.06 30.00 1.58
N GLY A 133 -13.88 30.61 1.47
CA GLY A 133 -12.87 30.26 0.47
C GLY A 133 -12.33 28.84 0.65
N TYR A 134 -12.07 28.39 1.88
CA TYR A 134 -11.67 27.01 2.14
C TYR A 134 -12.78 26.03 1.76
N VAL A 135 -14.03 26.31 2.14
CA VAL A 135 -15.18 25.48 1.76
C VAL A 135 -15.31 25.35 0.24
N SER A 136 -15.22 26.45 -0.49
CA SER A 136 -15.46 26.46 -1.95
C SER A 136 -14.31 25.92 -2.79
N ASN A 137 -13.07 25.97 -2.27
CA ASN A 137 -11.84 25.69 -3.04
C ASN A 137 -11.11 24.41 -2.60
N THR A 138 -11.55 23.74 -1.52
CA THR A 138 -10.95 22.45 -1.12
C THR A 138 -11.38 21.37 -2.11
N GLU A 139 -10.51 21.10 -3.07
CA GLU A 139 -10.72 20.12 -4.14
C GLU A 139 -9.54 19.17 -4.31
N TYR A 140 -9.83 17.95 -4.76
CA TYR A 140 -8.83 16.98 -5.21
C TYR A 140 -9.22 16.49 -6.59
N ASN A 141 -8.35 16.70 -7.58
CA ASN A 141 -8.59 16.30 -8.98
C ASN A 141 -9.97 16.75 -9.53
N GLY A 142 -10.44 17.93 -9.13
CA GLY A 142 -11.74 18.49 -9.54
C GLY A 142 -12.95 18.02 -8.72
N ILE A 143 -12.74 17.16 -7.70
CA ILE A 143 -13.78 16.75 -6.75
C ILE A 143 -13.77 17.72 -5.57
N TYR A 144 -14.88 18.42 -5.34
CA TYR A 144 -15.05 19.33 -4.20
C TYR A 144 -15.37 18.53 -2.94
N MET A 145 -14.59 18.75 -1.87
CA MET A 145 -14.67 17.91 -0.67
C MET A 145 -15.56 18.47 0.42
N LEU A 146 -15.78 19.78 0.46
CA LEU A 146 -16.47 20.45 1.56
C LEU A 146 -17.75 21.19 1.13
N ASP A 147 -18.00 21.27 -0.18
CA ASP A 147 -19.09 22.03 -0.79
C ASP A 147 -20.10 21.09 -1.46
N SER A 148 -21.22 20.82 -0.78
CA SER A 148 -22.24 19.91 -1.29
C SER A 148 -23.00 20.45 -2.50
N SER A 149 -22.98 21.77 -2.72
CA SER A 149 -23.62 22.37 -3.89
C SER A 149 -22.94 21.94 -5.20
N LYS A 150 -21.70 21.46 -5.11
CA LYS A 150 -20.90 20.96 -6.23
C LYS A 150 -20.84 19.43 -6.28
N TRP A 151 -21.59 18.74 -5.42
CA TRP A 151 -21.73 17.29 -5.43
C TRP A 151 -22.79 16.82 -6.43
N GLY A 152 -22.89 15.50 -6.65
CA GLY A 152 -23.79 14.91 -7.65
C GLY A 152 -23.20 14.87 -9.05
N THR A 153 -21.89 14.73 -9.16
CA THR A 153 -21.18 14.51 -10.42
C THR A 153 -20.97 13.00 -10.66
N GLU A 154 -20.33 12.62 -11.77
CA GLU A 154 -19.95 11.22 -12.02
C GLU A 154 -18.93 10.67 -11.00
N GLN A 155 -18.20 11.56 -10.33
CA GLN A 155 -17.12 11.20 -9.41
C GLN A 155 -17.53 11.22 -7.93
N ILE A 156 -18.51 12.06 -7.57
CA ILE A 156 -19.03 12.17 -6.20
C ILE A 156 -20.55 12.19 -6.22
N ASP A 157 -21.18 11.32 -5.42
CA ASP A 157 -22.63 11.28 -5.33
C ASP A 157 -23.20 12.49 -4.56
N SER A 158 -24.53 12.65 -4.56
CA SER A 158 -25.19 13.74 -3.83
C SER A 158 -25.06 13.65 -2.32
N GLY A 159 -24.63 12.51 -1.78
CA GLY A 159 -24.38 12.28 -0.36
C GLY A 159 -22.92 12.48 0.06
N GLY A 160 -22.05 12.92 -0.86
CA GLY A 160 -20.63 13.15 -0.60
C GLY A 160 -19.79 11.88 -0.65
N ASN A 161 -20.28 10.81 -1.26
CA ASN A 161 -19.54 9.55 -1.39
C ASN A 161 -18.78 9.51 -2.71
N VAL A 162 -17.49 9.20 -2.61
CA VAL A 162 -16.64 8.87 -3.76
C VAL A 162 -16.32 7.38 -3.72
N TYR A 163 -16.73 6.66 -4.75
CA TYR A 163 -16.47 5.23 -4.86
C TYR A 163 -15.03 4.98 -5.29
N ILE A 164 -14.25 4.33 -4.42
CA ILE A 164 -12.89 3.88 -4.70
C ILE A 164 -12.92 2.39 -5.01
N GLN A 165 -12.54 2.06 -6.25
CA GLN A 165 -12.42 0.67 -6.66
C GLN A 165 -11.24 0.02 -5.91
N ALA A 166 -11.53 -0.86 -4.96
CA ALA A 166 -10.51 -1.52 -4.15
C ALA A 166 -10.36 -3.02 -4.47
N PHE A 167 -11.19 -3.57 -5.36
CA PHE A 167 -11.12 -4.97 -5.80
C PHE A 167 -11.63 -5.12 -7.24
N LYS A 168 -11.32 -6.26 -7.87
CA LYS A 168 -11.74 -6.57 -9.24
C LYS A 168 -13.26 -6.44 -9.44
N ASN A 169 -14.06 -6.82 -8.44
CA ASN A 169 -15.52 -6.75 -8.43
C ASN A 169 -16.06 -6.02 -7.19
N GLY A 170 -15.34 -5.04 -6.66
CA GLY A 170 -15.76 -4.34 -5.44
C GLY A 170 -14.91 -3.13 -5.10
N GLY A 171 -15.36 -2.40 -4.09
CA GLY A 171 -14.76 -1.15 -3.67
C GLY A 171 -15.38 -0.68 -2.38
N PHE A 172 -15.00 0.52 -1.97
CA PHE A 172 -15.57 1.17 -0.80
C PHE A 172 -15.80 2.64 -1.09
N ASP A 173 -16.74 3.21 -0.37
CA ASP A 173 -17.07 4.62 -0.47
C ASP A 173 -16.26 5.43 0.53
N VAL A 174 -15.67 6.50 0.01
CA VAL A 174 -15.02 7.56 0.78
C VAL A 174 -16.05 8.66 0.97
N ASN A 175 -16.55 8.81 2.19
CA ASN A 175 -17.59 9.78 2.49
C ASN A 175 -16.99 11.12 2.97
N PHE A 176 -17.43 12.21 2.36
CA PHE A 176 -17.15 13.58 2.74
C PHE A 176 -18.35 14.21 3.43
N TYR A 177 -18.07 15.17 4.30
CA TYR A 177 -19.06 15.91 5.09
C TYR A 177 -19.21 17.31 4.53
N ASP A 178 -20.47 17.74 4.48
CA ASP A 178 -20.85 19.02 3.94
C ASP A 178 -20.58 20.14 4.95
N ALA A 179 -19.48 20.85 4.78
CA ALA A 179 -19.19 22.05 5.55
C ALA A 179 -20.03 23.24 5.06
N SER A 180 -20.41 23.30 3.79
CA SER A 180 -21.23 24.39 3.23
C SER A 180 -22.64 24.48 3.84
N SER A 181 -23.16 23.38 4.40
CA SER A 181 -24.42 23.38 5.15
C SER A 181 -24.34 24.09 6.51
N LEU A 182 -23.14 24.32 7.03
CA LEU A 182 -22.95 25.01 8.30
C LEU A 182 -23.26 26.50 8.14
N ASP A 183 -23.80 27.10 9.20
CA ASP A 183 -24.25 28.50 9.17
C ASP A 183 -23.10 29.51 9.33
N PHE A 184 -22.16 29.48 8.38
CA PHE A 184 -21.11 30.50 8.27
C PHE A 184 -21.68 31.85 7.84
N ALA A 185 -22.86 31.87 7.21
CA ALA A 185 -23.49 33.09 6.72
C ALA A 185 -23.92 34.02 7.86
N SER A 186 -24.40 33.47 8.97
CA SER A 186 -24.80 34.22 10.18
C SER A 186 -23.63 34.80 10.99
N LEU A 187 -22.38 34.52 10.62
CA LEU A 187 -21.22 35.24 11.19
C LEU A 187 -21.27 36.70 10.72
N ASP A 188 -21.49 37.64 11.63
CA ASP A 188 -21.79 39.03 11.31
C ASP A 188 -20.85 39.98 12.05
N GLU A 189 -20.05 40.72 11.29
CA GLU A 189 -19.10 41.71 11.81
C GLU A 189 -19.79 42.89 12.50
N THR A 190 -21.02 43.22 12.11
CA THR A 190 -21.78 44.34 12.69
C THR A 190 -22.27 44.02 14.10
N ALA A 191 -22.44 42.73 14.42
CA ALA A 191 -22.84 42.26 15.74
C ALA A 191 -21.75 42.45 16.82
N LEU A 192 -20.49 42.69 16.42
CA LEU A 192 -19.36 42.88 17.33
C LEU A 192 -19.48 44.13 18.22
N GLY A 193 -20.19 45.16 17.75
CA GLY A 193 -20.32 46.43 18.44
C GLY A 193 -21.20 46.37 19.70
N ASN A 194 -22.04 45.35 19.86
CA ASN A 194 -22.98 45.23 20.98
C ASN A 194 -22.78 43.92 21.75
N GLN A 195 -22.98 43.93 23.07
CA GLN A 195 -22.68 42.75 23.92
C GLN A 195 -23.54 41.54 23.55
N SER A 196 -24.85 41.73 23.38
CA SER A 196 -25.76 40.63 23.05
C SER A 196 -25.43 39.95 21.72
N GLY A 197 -24.92 40.72 20.76
CA GLY A 197 -24.48 40.27 19.44
C GLY A 197 -23.18 39.49 19.55
N ARG A 198 -22.21 39.99 20.34
CA ARG A 198 -20.99 39.22 20.65
C ARG A 198 -21.30 37.89 21.31
N ASP A 199 -22.23 37.85 22.27
CA ASP A 199 -22.62 36.61 22.94
C ASP A 199 -23.25 35.62 21.95
N ALA A 200 -24.09 36.09 21.02
CA ALA A 200 -24.66 35.27 19.96
C ALA A 200 -23.60 34.76 18.96
N GLN A 201 -22.66 35.62 18.56
CA GLN A 201 -21.55 35.26 17.68
C GLN A 201 -20.62 34.23 18.34
N ASN A 202 -20.34 34.37 19.65
CA ASN A 202 -19.52 33.41 20.39
C ASN A 202 -20.20 32.03 20.46
N ALA A 203 -21.51 31.99 20.73
CA ALA A 203 -22.28 30.74 20.73
C ALA A 203 -22.30 30.07 19.34
N LEU A 204 -22.42 30.86 18.27
CA LEU A 204 -22.35 30.37 16.90
C LEU A 204 -20.95 29.81 16.58
N LEU A 205 -19.89 30.54 16.92
CA LEU A 205 -18.50 30.08 16.75
C LEU A 205 -18.24 28.80 17.51
N ASP A 206 -18.70 28.66 18.76
CA ASP A 206 -18.55 27.42 19.53
C ASP A 206 -19.24 26.22 18.85
N SER A 207 -20.44 26.42 18.30
CA SER A 207 -21.16 25.38 17.55
C SER A 207 -20.45 25.01 16.24
N LEU A 208 -19.94 26.01 15.51
CA LEU A 208 -19.21 25.81 14.25
C LEU A 208 -17.88 25.12 14.51
N SER A 209 -17.09 25.59 15.49
CA SER A 209 -15.83 24.97 15.90
C SER A 209 -16.03 23.53 16.32
N SER A 210 -17.04 23.20 17.14
CA SER A 210 -17.31 21.82 17.53
C SER A 210 -17.64 20.91 16.34
N SER A 211 -18.37 21.44 15.35
CA SER A 211 -18.71 20.71 14.13
C SER A 211 -17.48 20.49 13.24
N ILE A 212 -16.65 21.52 13.07
CA ILE A 212 -15.41 21.50 12.30
C ILE A 212 -14.35 20.62 12.95
N ASP A 213 -14.19 20.65 14.27
CA ASP A 213 -13.32 19.76 15.03
C ASP A 213 -13.72 18.29 14.81
N SER A 214 -15.03 18.00 14.85
CA SER A 214 -15.55 16.66 14.59
C SER A 214 -15.24 16.18 13.16
N MET A 215 -15.37 17.06 12.17
CA MET A 215 -15.00 16.76 10.77
C MET A 215 -13.49 16.54 10.64
N HIS A 216 -12.67 17.40 11.25
CA HIS A 216 -11.21 17.31 11.23
C HIS A 216 -10.73 15.97 11.82
N ASP A 217 -11.19 15.63 13.03
CA ASP A 217 -10.87 14.38 13.70
C ASP A 217 -11.25 13.15 12.87
N MET A 218 -12.38 13.22 12.18
CA MET A 218 -12.81 12.13 11.33
C MET A 218 -11.90 11.99 10.11
N TYR A 219 -11.56 13.09 9.44
CA TYR A 219 -10.65 13.06 8.28
C TYR A 219 -9.25 12.60 8.68
N ASP A 220 -8.72 13.04 9.82
CA ASP A 220 -7.42 12.59 10.35
C ASP A 220 -7.38 11.08 10.65
N LYS A 221 -8.42 10.56 11.32
CA LYS A 221 -8.54 9.12 11.60
C LYS A 221 -8.67 8.31 10.32
N ARG A 222 -9.44 8.80 9.33
CA ARG A 222 -9.64 8.12 8.04
C ARG A 222 -8.39 8.15 7.18
N GLU A 223 -7.70 9.28 7.09
CA GLU A 223 -6.39 9.41 6.43
C GLU A 223 -5.42 8.36 6.99
N THR A 224 -5.22 8.35 8.31
CA THR A 224 -4.31 7.41 8.98
C THR A 224 -4.72 5.95 8.75
N SER A 225 -6.01 5.65 8.82
CA SER A 225 -6.55 4.32 8.57
C SER A 225 -6.28 3.86 7.12
N TYR A 226 -6.56 4.71 6.13
CA TYR A 226 -6.32 4.37 4.72
C TYR A 226 -4.83 4.26 4.39
N ALA A 227 -3.98 5.15 4.93
CA ALA A 227 -2.53 5.05 4.77
C ALA A 227 -1.98 3.72 5.32
N THR A 228 -2.48 3.30 6.49
CA THR A 228 -2.12 2.01 7.09
C THR A 228 -2.59 0.83 6.24
N GLN A 229 -3.85 0.86 5.78
CA GLN A 229 -4.40 -0.18 4.90
C GLN A 229 -3.65 -0.28 3.57
N ALA A 230 -3.30 0.85 2.95
CA ALA A 230 -2.51 0.88 1.72
C ALA A 230 -1.14 0.20 1.92
N THR A 231 -0.48 0.48 3.06
CA THR A 231 0.81 -0.15 3.43
C THR A 231 0.67 -1.66 3.62
N GLN A 232 -0.39 -2.11 4.30
CA GLN A 232 -0.66 -3.54 4.51
C GLN A 232 -0.94 -4.27 3.19
N LEU A 233 -1.68 -3.65 2.27
CA LEU A 233 -1.94 -4.20 0.94
C LEU A 233 -0.66 -4.27 0.10
N ASP A 234 0.21 -3.27 0.16
CA ASP A 234 1.49 -3.30 -0.57
C ASP A 234 2.42 -4.42 -0.02
N ALA A 235 2.47 -4.59 1.29
CA ALA A 235 3.18 -5.72 1.92
C ALA A 235 2.60 -7.08 1.47
N GLN A 236 1.27 -7.21 1.43
CA GLN A 236 0.61 -8.42 0.93
C GLN A 236 0.91 -8.69 -0.54
N SER A 237 0.91 -7.67 -1.39
CA SER A 237 1.30 -7.80 -2.81
C SER A 237 2.74 -8.28 -2.96
N SER A 238 3.65 -7.75 -2.15
CA SER A 238 5.05 -8.16 -2.12
C SER A 238 5.21 -9.63 -1.70
N LEU A 239 4.48 -10.07 -0.68
CA LEU A 239 4.42 -11.47 -0.25
C LEU A 239 3.92 -12.41 -1.35
N LEU A 240 2.84 -12.02 -2.06
CA LEU A 240 2.30 -12.82 -3.16
C LEU A 240 3.29 -12.92 -4.33
N THR A 241 4.01 -11.84 -4.62
CA THR A 241 5.06 -11.82 -5.64
C THR A 241 6.22 -12.75 -5.25
N GLN A 242 6.69 -12.67 -4.01
CA GLN A 242 7.74 -13.55 -3.48
C GLN A 242 7.30 -15.01 -3.49
N ALA A 243 6.07 -15.31 -3.07
CA ALA A 243 5.51 -16.66 -3.09
C ALA A 243 5.44 -17.23 -4.51
N ALA A 244 5.07 -16.41 -5.50
CA ALA A 244 5.07 -16.80 -6.91
C ALA A 244 6.50 -17.11 -7.40
N GLU A 245 7.48 -16.30 -7.04
CA GLU A 245 8.89 -16.52 -7.41
C GLU A 245 9.51 -17.73 -6.71
N THR A 246 9.20 -17.94 -5.42
CA THR A 246 9.69 -19.11 -4.69
C THR A 246 9.06 -20.39 -5.21
N ARG A 247 7.77 -20.42 -5.55
CA ARG A 247 7.16 -21.59 -6.21
C ARG A 247 7.80 -21.92 -7.55
N ARG A 248 8.18 -20.91 -8.33
CA ARG A 248 8.93 -21.09 -9.58
C ARG A 248 10.31 -21.73 -9.36
N GLN A 249 10.96 -21.44 -8.23
CA GLN A 249 12.27 -21.99 -7.87
C GLN A 249 12.20 -23.34 -7.13
N LYS A 250 11.14 -23.57 -6.35
CA LYS A 250 10.90 -24.77 -5.51
C LYS A 250 9.41 -25.17 -5.52
N PRO A 251 8.98 -25.99 -6.50
CA PRO A 251 7.56 -26.34 -6.69
C PRO A 251 6.88 -27.06 -5.51
N ALA A 252 7.66 -27.66 -4.59
CA ALA A 252 7.14 -28.54 -3.54
C ALA A 252 6.89 -27.87 -2.17
N GLN A 253 7.13 -26.56 -2.00
CA GLN A 253 6.91 -25.88 -0.71
C GLN A 253 5.46 -25.39 -0.55
N SER A 254 4.83 -25.69 0.60
CA SER A 254 3.46 -25.25 0.91
C SER A 254 3.42 -23.77 1.32
N LEU A 255 2.24 -23.14 1.18
CA LEU A 255 2.02 -21.75 1.54
C LEU A 255 2.29 -21.48 3.04
N GLU A 256 2.00 -22.45 3.91
CA GLU A 256 2.31 -22.33 5.34
C GLU A 256 3.82 -22.31 5.62
N SER A 257 4.61 -23.08 4.88
CA SER A 257 6.08 -23.08 5.05
C SER A 257 6.70 -21.73 4.67
N LEU A 258 6.11 -21.03 3.69
CA LEU A 258 6.50 -19.69 3.27
C LEU A 258 6.12 -18.61 4.27
N LEU A 259 4.92 -18.70 4.87
CA LEU A 259 4.50 -17.80 5.94
C LEU A 259 5.39 -17.96 7.19
N LEU A 260 5.78 -19.20 7.53
CA LEU A 260 6.70 -19.48 8.62
C LEU A 260 8.11 -18.93 8.37
N ASP A 261 8.64 -19.06 7.14
CA ASP A 261 9.95 -18.52 6.78
C ASP A 261 9.97 -16.98 6.80
N TRP A 262 8.89 -16.34 6.36
CA TRP A 262 8.75 -14.89 6.41
C TRP A 262 8.60 -14.36 7.83
N VAL A 263 7.79 -15.03 8.68
CA VAL A 263 7.73 -14.71 10.12
C VAL A 263 9.12 -14.85 10.73
N ALA A 264 9.84 -15.94 10.45
CA ALA A 264 11.20 -16.15 10.95
C ALA A 264 12.20 -15.09 10.46
N GLN A 265 12.09 -14.62 9.21
CA GLN A 265 12.91 -13.52 8.69
C GLN A 265 12.56 -12.16 9.30
N THR A 266 11.27 -11.89 9.56
CA THR A 266 10.78 -10.57 9.97
C THR A 266 10.84 -10.38 11.49
N THR A 267 10.64 -11.43 12.29
CA THR A 267 10.74 -11.35 13.75
C THR A 267 12.14 -11.69 14.28
N GLY A 268 13.05 -12.11 13.40
CA GLY A 268 14.30 -12.73 13.80
C GLY A 268 14.07 -14.15 14.34
N SER A 269 14.97 -15.05 13.96
CA SER A 269 14.99 -16.43 14.44
C SER A 269 15.23 -16.48 15.96
N LEU A 270 14.31 -17.08 16.72
CA LEU A 270 14.57 -17.58 18.09
C LEU A 270 15.31 -18.93 18.07
N LEU A 271 15.55 -19.51 16.90
CA LEU A 271 16.25 -20.78 16.76
C LEU A 271 17.76 -20.52 16.66
N ASN A 272 18.40 -20.75 17.80
CA ASN A 272 19.83 -20.90 17.95
C ASN A 272 20.32 -22.08 17.08
N THR A 273 20.78 -21.79 15.86
CA THR A 273 21.55 -22.75 15.06
C THR A 273 23.02 -22.61 15.44
N SER A 274 23.39 -23.06 16.65
CA SER A 274 24.78 -23.38 16.99
C SER A 274 24.85 -24.73 17.70
N SER A 275 25.06 -25.77 16.89
CA SER A 275 25.71 -27.03 17.25
C SER A 275 25.87 -27.89 16.00
#